data_AF-A0A662ANN9-F1
#
_entry.id   AF-A0A662ANN9-F1
#
_cell.length_a   1.000
_cell.length_b   1.000
_cell.length_c   1.000
_cell.angle_alpha   90.00
_cell.angle_beta   90.00
_cell.angle_gamma   90.00
#
_symmetry.space_group_name_H-M   'P 1'
#
loop_
_entity.id
_entity.type
_entity.pdbx_description
1 polymer ?
#
loop_
_entity_poly.entity_id
_entity_poly.type
_entity_poly.pdbx_seq_one_letter_code
_entity_poly.pdbx_strand_id
1 'polypeptide(L)' 'MLSYFSHNIIRKLRIPLLACIFIALFSTAQSQVNIWYFGQNAGVEFNTNGVAVPLLNGNMNTPEGCASIMGSGGV' A
#
# COMPACT_ATOMS: atom_id res chain seq x y z
N MET A 1 7.96 13.30 45.54
CA MET A 1 7.33 14.18 44.53
C MET A 1 7.73 13.82 43.10
N LEU A 2 9.03 13.66 42.78
CA LEU A 2 9.51 13.28 41.43
C LEU A 2 9.05 11.89 40.94
N SER A 3 9.00 10.88 41.82
CA SER A 3 8.49 9.53 41.48
C SER A 3 6.99 9.54 41.12
N TYR A 4 6.16 10.34 41.82
CA TYR A 4 4.73 10.47 41.53
C TYR A 4 4.48 11.12 40.16
N PHE A 5 5.31 12.10 39.80
CA PHE A 5 5.27 12.74 38.49
C PHE A 5 5.62 11.73 37.38
N SER A 6 6.69 10.93 37.58
CA SER A 6 7.10 9.87 36.64
C SER A 6 6.02 8.80 36.44
N HIS A 7 5.40 8.29 37.50
CA HIS A 7 4.32 7.29 37.39
C HIS A 7 3.09 7.80 36.63
N ASN A 8 2.75 9.09 36.75
CA ASN A 8 1.65 9.71 36.01
C ASN A 8 1.97 9.89 34.53
N ILE A 9 3.20 10.29 34.18
CA ILE A 9 3.66 10.36 32.80
C ILE A 9 3.69 8.96 32.15
N ILE A 10 4.21 7.96 32.86
CA ILE A 10 4.28 6.59 32.35
C ILE A 10 2.88 6.01 32.13
N ARG A 11 1.92 6.26 33.03
CA ARG A 11 0.51 5.85 32.83
C ARG A 11 -0.13 6.50 31.61
N LYS A 12 0.14 7.80 31.38
CA LYS A 12 -0.42 8.53 30.24
C LYS A 12 0.17 8.11 28.90
N LEU A 13 1.42 7.64 28.88
CA LEU A 13 2.12 7.22 27.65
C LEU A 13 1.91 5.74 27.31
N ARG A 14 1.70 4.87 28.31
CA ARG A 14 1.56 3.42 28.10
C ARG A 14 0.38 3.04 27.21
N ILE A 15 -0.80 3.60 27.48
CA ILE A 15 -2.03 3.27 26.76
C ILE A 15 -1.95 3.64 25.26
N PRO A 16 -1.58 4.88 24.87
CA PRO A 16 -1.45 5.22 23.45
C PRO A 16 -0.34 4.43 22.75
N LEU A 17 0.76 4.10 23.43
CA LEU A 17 1.83 3.27 22.87
C LEU A 17 1.33 1.85 22.55
N LEU A 18 0.61 1.22 23.49
CA LEU A 18 0.00 -0.10 23.28
C LEU A 18 -1.02 -0.08 22.15
N ALA A 19 -1.82 0.98 22.04
CA ALA A 19 -2.79 1.16 20.95
C ALA A 19 -2.09 1.28 19.58
N CYS A 20 -1.01 2.07 19.47
CA CYS A 20 -0.23 2.15 18.23
C CYS A 20 0.37 0.80 17.81
N ILE A 21 0.94 0.04 18.76
CA ILE A 21 1.48 -1.29 18.48
C ILE A 21 0.36 -2.22 18.01
N PHE A 22 -0.80 -2.19 18.67
CA PHE A 22 -1.94 -3.01 18.28
C PHE A 22 -2.43 -2.70 16.86
N ILE A 23 -2.55 -1.43 16.49
CA ILE A 23 -2.97 -1.01 15.14
C ILE A 23 -1.95 -1.45 14.08
N ALA A 24 -0.65 -1.37 14.37
CA ALA A 24 0.40 -1.79 13.45
C ALA A 24 0.33 -3.28 13.09
N LEU A 25 -0.13 -4.15 14.01
CA LEU A 25 -0.26 -5.60 13.78
C LEU A 25 -1.34 -5.96 12.76
N PHE A 26 -2.34 -5.09 12.57
CA PHE A 26 -3.46 -5.30 11.64
C PHE A 26 -3.36 -4.42 10.38
N SER A 27 -2.27 -3.67 10.24
CA SER A 27 -2.01 -2.93 9.00
C SER A 27 -1.63 -3.90 7.89
N THR A 28 -2.43 -3.94 6.83
CA THR A 28 -2.06 -4.60 5.57
C THR A 28 -1.38 -3.57 4.67
N ALA A 29 -0.17 -3.88 4.19
CA ALA A 29 0.46 -3.08 3.15
C ALA A 29 -0.28 -3.32 1.83
N GLN A 30 -0.57 -2.25 1.10
CA GLN A 30 -1.37 -2.21 -0.11
C GLN A 30 -1.01 -3.33 -1.10
N SER A 31 -2.00 -4.07 -1.57
CA SER A 31 -1.83 -5.04 -2.66
C SER A 31 -1.51 -4.26 -3.93
N GLN A 32 -0.23 -4.01 -4.21
CA GLN A 32 0.17 -3.34 -5.44
C GLN A 32 -0.28 -4.17 -6.63
N VAL A 33 -1.28 -3.67 -7.36
CA VAL A 33 -1.64 -4.21 -8.66
C VAL A 33 -0.56 -3.73 -9.62
N ASN A 34 0.38 -4.60 -9.94
CA ASN A 34 1.56 -4.24 -10.71
C ASN A 34 1.28 -4.35 -12.22
N ILE A 35 0.25 -3.64 -12.67
CA ILE A 35 -0.16 -3.57 -14.07
C ILE A 35 0.29 -2.24 -14.67
N TRP A 36 1.02 -2.31 -15.77
CA TRP A 36 1.52 -1.16 -16.50
C TRP A 36 0.87 -1.16 -17.88
N TYR A 37 0.21 -0.06 -18.25
CA TYR A 37 -0.39 0.10 -19.57
C TYR A 37 0.43 1.08 -20.42
N PHE A 38 0.57 0.76 -21.71
CA PHE A 38 1.44 1.51 -22.64
C PHE A 38 0.68 2.17 -23.79
N GLY A 39 -0.66 2.07 -23.82
CA GLY A 39 -1.48 2.55 -24.94
C GLY A 39 -1.79 1.42 -25.93
N GLN A 40 -2.64 1.70 -26.92
CA GLN A 40 -2.96 0.75 -28.02
C GLN A 40 -3.33 -0.67 -27.56
N ASN A 41 -4.04 -0.80 -26.44
CA ASN A 41 -4.40 -2.08 -25.79
C ASN A 41 -3.19 -2.91 -25.31
N ALA A 42 -1.99 -2.33 -25.26
CA ALA A 42 -0.79 -2.95 -24.71
C ALA A 42 -0.70 -2.73 -23.20
N GLY A 43 -0.49 -3.82 -22.47
CA GLY A 43 -0.22 -3.78 -21.04
C GLY A 43 0.61 -4.98 -20.58
N VAL A 44 1.24 -4.84 -19.42
CA VAL A 44 2.06 -5.87 -18.77
C VAL A 44 1.63 -5.97 -17.31
N GLU A 45 1.38 -7.20 -16.85
CA GLU A 45 1.19 -7.52 -15.45
C GLU A 45 2.47 -8.15 -14.90
N PHE A 46 3.02 -7.56 -13.85
CA PHE A 46 4.15 -8.13 -13.13
C PHE A 46 3.62 -8.96 -11.96
N ASN A 47 3.82 -10.27 -12.01
CA ASN A 47 3.42 -11.13 -10.90
C ASN A 47 4.34 -10.94 -9.67
N THR A 48 3.91 -11.49 -8.54
CA THR A 48 4.64 -11.43 -7.26
C THR A 48 6.03 -12.08 -7.30
N ASN A 49 6.34 -12.87 -8.33
CA ASN A 49 7.63 -13.50 -8.57
C ASN A 49 8.54 -12.66 -9.50
N GLY A 50 8.12 -11.46 -9.90
CA GLY A 50 8.87 -10.56 -10.77
C GLY A 50 8.79 -10.89 -12.26
N VAL A 51 7.91 -11.81 -12.67
CA VAL A 51 7.71 -12.16 -14.08
C VAL A 51 6.69 -11.22 -14.71
N ALA A 52 7.07 -10.62 -15.84
CA ALA A 52 6.21 -9.82 -16.69
C ALA A 52 5.37 -10.71 -17.61
N VAL A 53 4.05 -10.62 -17.50
CA VAL A 53 3.06 -11.32 -18.33
C VAL A 53 2.32 -10.29 -19.19
N PRO A 54 2.22 -10.48 -20.51
CA PRO A 54 1.46 -9.56 -21.37
C PRO A 54 -0.03 -9.64 -21.07
N LEU A 55 -0.70 -8.49 -20.96
CA LEU A 55 -2.15 -8.40 -20.87
C LEU A 55 -2.77 -8.46 -22.25
N LEU A 56 -3.62 -9.47 -22.47
CA LEU A 56 -4.35 -9.67 -23.73
C LEU A 56 -5.67 -8.89 -23.82
N ASN A 57 -6.04 -8.21 -22.73
CA ASN A 57 -7.28 -7.46 -22.54
C ASN A 57 -7.01 -6.00 -22.14
N GLY A 58 -5.91 -5.40 -22.60
CA GLY A 58 -5.58 -4.01 -22.30
C GLY A 58 -6.73 -3.07 -22.69
N ASN A 59 -7.24 -2.29 -21.73
CA ASN A 59 -8.43 -1.45 -21.92
C ASN A 59 -8.10 0.02 -22.30
N MET A 60 -6.81 0.36 -22.41
CA MET A 60 -6.37 1.72 -22.75
C MET A 60 -6.05 1.82 -24.25
N ASN A 61 -6.73 2.71 -24.97
CA ASN A 61 -6.49 2.97 -26.39
C ASN A 61 -6.12 4.44 -26.63
N THR A 62 -4.96 4.85 -26.10
CA THR A 62 -4.36 6.15 -26.37
C THR A 62 -3.03 5.96 -27.12
N PRO A 63 -2.58 6.92 -27.95
CA PRO A 63 -1.29 6.86 -28.64
C PRO A 63 -0.10 6.89 -27.68
N GLU A 64 -0.30 7.46 -26.50
CA GLU A 64 0.68 7.61 -25.42
C GLU A 64 0.11 6.95 -24.17
N GLY A 65 0.75 5.88 -23.70
CA GLY A 65 0.43 5.27 -22.40
C GLY A 65 1.22 5.96 -21.30
N CYS A 66 0.57 6.79 -20.51
CA CYS A 66 1.10 7.07 -19.18
C CYS A 66 1.08 5.76 -18.40
N ALA A 67 2.22 5.38 -17.80
CA ALA A 67 2.28 4.24 -16.88
C ALA A 67 1.45 4.56 -15.64
N SER A 68 0.15 4.28 -15.70
CA SER A 68 -0.76 4.42 -14.57
C SER A 68 -0.59 3.20 -13.67
N ILE A 69 0.18 3.36 -12.59
CA ILE A 69 0.30 2.35 -11.53
C ILE A 69 -1.01 2.35 -10.75
N MET A 70 -1.78 1.27 -10.84
CA MET A 70 -2.99 1.09 -10.03
C MET A 70 -2.58 0.67 -8.60
N GLY A 71 -2.71 1.56 -7.63
CA GLY A 71 -2.70 1.19 -6.21
C GLY A 71 -3.99 0.44 -5.84
N SER A 72 -3.96 -0.45 -4.83
CA SER A 72 -5.16 -1.13 -4.33
C SER A 72 -6.19 -0.10 -3.85
N GLY A 73 -7.14 0.22 -4.72
CA GLY A 73 -8.11 1.31 -4.52
C GLY A 73 -8.79 1.64 -5.84
N GLY A 74 -9.38 0.62 -6.47
CA GLY A 74 -10.19 0.77 -7.66
C GLY A 74 -11.67 0.63 -7.33
N VAL A 75 -12.27 1.66 -6.73
CA VAL A 75 -13.54 2.33 -7.09
C VAL A 75 -13.54 3.74 -6.50
#